data_AF-A0A2D8CH62-F1
#
_entry.id   AF-A0A2D8CH62-F1
#
_cell.length_a   1.000
_cell.length_b   1.000
_cell.length_c   1.000
_cell.angle_alpha   90.00
_cell.angle_beta   90.00
_cell.angle_gamma   90.00
#
_symmetry.space_group_name_H-M   'P 1'
#
loop_
_entity.id
_entity.type
_entity.pdbx_description
1 polymer ?
#
loop_
_entity_poly.entity_id
_entity_poly.type
_entity_poly.pdbx_seq_one_letter_code
_entity_poly.pdbx_strand_id
1 'polypeptide(L)'
;MKKSRTLSFILALTLILVGINATNYVPTEEAAVKEIIMDGYVHGAFNELNPEAMAETFHKDFAIFSANGEEISRYPISNWIEGTKRQKENPDFDPENNVWEPKFTNVSVTGNAASVELELHHKGQHVFTDYLSLLKFESGWKVVAKVYHRHQ
;
A
#
# COMPACT_ATOMS: atom_id res chain seq x y z
N MET A 1 -8.52 -43.55 -56.43
CA MET A 1 -7.54 -42.58 -55.89
C MET A 1 -8.09 -42.01 -54.58
N LYS A 2 -7.66 -42.57 -53.44
CA LYS A 2 -8.05 -42.15 -52.08
C LYS A 2 -6.79 -41.68 -51.36
N LYS A 3 -6.56 -40.37 -51.27
CA LYS A 3 -5.60 -39.76 -50.33
C LYS A 3 -6.09 -38.35 -49.99
N SER A 4 -5.82 -37.96 -48.75
CA SER A 4 -5.94 -36.60 -48.21
C SER A 4 -7.33 -36.16 -47.73
N ARG A 5 -7.76 -36.64 -46.55
CA ARG A 5 -8.66 -35.87 -45.65
C ARG A 5 -8.35 -36.01 -44.16
N THR A 6 -7.44 -36.89 -43.76
CA THR A 6 -7.15 -37.17 -42.34
C THR A 6 -6.02 -36.34 -41.73
N LEU A 7 -5.26 -35.57 -42.51
CA LEU A 7 -4.10 -34.84 -41.96
C LEU A 7 -4.41 -33.43 -41.44
N SER A 8 -5.55 -32.83 -41.82
CA SER A 8 -5.91 -31.48 -41.36
C SER A 8 -6.59 -31.42 -39.99
N PHE A 9 -7.03 -32.55 -39.44
CA PHE A 9 -7.69 -32.59 -38.12
C PHE A 9 -6.72 -32.70 -36.94
N ILE A 10 -5.49 -33.20 -37.16
CA ILE A 10 -4.52 -33.41 -36.09
C ILE A 10 -3.75 -32.10 -35.77
N LEU A 11 -3.59 -31.20 -36.75
CA LEU A 11 -2.92 -29.92 -36.54
C LEU A 11 -3.84 -28.87 -35.87
N ALA A 12 -5.16 -28.99 -36.03
CA ALA A 12 -6.11 -28.11 -35.35
C ALA A 12 -6.32 -28.49 -33.87
N LEU A 13 -6.09 -29.76 -33.50
CA LEU A 13 -6.28 -30.23 -32.12
C LEU A 13 -5.07 -29.91 -31.22
N THR A 14 -3.88 -29.71 -31.81
CA THR A 14 -2.66 -29.33 -31.07
C THR A 14 -2.57 -27.83 -30.76
N LEU A 15 -3.32 -26.97 -31.48
CA LEU A 15 -3.36 -25.53 -31.19
C LEU A 15 -4.32 -25.13 -30.06
N ILE A 16 -5.21 -26.03 -29.59
CA ILE A 16 -6.21 -25.70 -28.56
C ILE A 16 -5.66 -25.90 -27.14
N LEU A 17 -4.55 -26.63 -26.95
CA LEU A 17 -3.96 -26.84 -25.61
C LEU A 17 -3.02 -25.72 -25.12
N VAL A 18 -2.78 -24.66 -25.90
CA VAL A 18 -2.01 -23.48 -25.44
C VAL A 18 -2.95 -22.40 -24.88
N GLY A 19 -4.26 -22.67 -24.86
CA GLY A 19 -5.27 -21.76 -24.32
C GLY A 19 -5.29 -21.72 -22.79
N ILE A 20 -4.84 -20.58 -22.24
CA ILE A 20 -5.28 -20.01 -20.96
C ILE A 20 -4.76 -20.74 -19.71
N ASN A 21 -3.47 -20.58 -19.42
CA ASN A 21 -3.03 -20.42 -18.03
C ASN A 21 -2.89 -18.93 -17.75
N ALA A 22 -4.01 -18.18 -17.83
CA ALA A 22 -4.10 -16.92 -17.11
C ALA A 22 -4.22 -17.30 -15.63
N THR A 23 -3.08 -17.54 -14.99
CA THR A 23 -3.01 -17.69 -13.54
C THR A 23 -3.61 -16.43 -12.94
N ASN A 24 -4.77 -16.53 -12.29
CA ASN A 24 -5.28 -15.45 -11.47
C ASN A 24 -4.22 -15.18 -10.41
N TYR A 25 -3.45 -14.11 -10.58
CA TYR A 25 -2.46 -13.69 -9.62
C TYR A 25 -3.23 -13.25 -8.37
N VAL A 26 -3.23 -14.11 -7.35
CA VAL A 26 -3.66 -13.74 -6.01
C VAL A 26 -2.39 -13.26 -5.32
N PRO A 27 -2.26 -11.95 -5.02
CA PRO A 27 -1.13 -11.46 -4.27
C PRO A 27 -1.02 -12.21 -2.94
N THR A 28 0.19 -12.46 -2.46
CA THR A 28 0.36 -12.88 -1.08
C THR A 28 -0.21 -11.82 -0.15
N GLU A 29 -0.63 -12.18 1.06
CA GLU A 29 -1.11 -11.18 2.02
C GLU A 29 -0.05 -10.11 2.31
N GLU A 30 1.23 -10.50 2.31
CA GLU A 30 2.35 -9.56 2.41
C GLU A 30 2.38 -8.56 1.24
N ALA A 31 2.19 -9.03 0.01
CA ALA A 31 2.13 -8.18 -1.17
C ALA A 31 0.92 -7.23 -1.12
N ALA A 32 -0.25 -7.74 -0.71
CA ALA A 32 -1.45 -6.92 -0.53
C ALA A 32 -1.25 -5.84 0.53
N VAL A 33 -0.61 -6.16 1.67
CA VAL A 33 -0.28 -5.18 2.71
C VAL A 33 0.67 -4.10 2.19
N LYS A 34 1.72 -4.48 1.44
CA LYS A 34 2.65 -3.52 0.83
C LYS A 34 1.93 -2.61 -0.16
N GLU A 35 1.05 -3.16 -0.98
CA GLU A 35 0.27 -2.40 -1.97
C GLU A 35 -0.59 -1.33 -1.30
N ILE A 36 -1.35 -1.66 -0.25
CA ILE A 36 -2.17 -0.63 0.42
C ILE A 36 -1.33 0.46 1.09
N ILE A 37 -0.15 0.09 1.61
CA ILE A 37 0.76 1.05 2.24
C ILE A 37 1.37 1.95 1.16
N MET A 38 1.72 1.41 0.00
CA MET A 38 2.15 2.26 -1.10
C MET A 38 1.04 3.23 -1.49
N ASP A 39 -0.19 2.76 -1.68
CA ASP A 39 -1.30 3.58 -2.18
C ASP A 39 -1.73 4.70 -1.22
N GLY A 40 -2.32 4.40 -0.07
CA GLY A 40 -2.84 5.46 0.80
C GLY A 40 -1.86 6.01 1.82
N TYR A 41 -0.78 5.29 2.13
CA TYR A 41 0.20 5.76 3.10
C TYR A 41 1.32 6.55 2.42
N VAL A 42 2.12 5.93 1.55
CA VAL A 42 3.26 6.60 0.88
C VAL A 42 2.75 7.62 -0.15
N HIS A 43 1.96 7.17 -1.13
CA HIS A 43 1.44 8.05 -2.17
C HIS A 43 0.36 9.01 -1.62
N GLY A 44 -0.54 8.48 -0.80
CA GLY A 44 -1.65 9.23 -0.23
C GLY A 44 -1.24 10.28 0.78
N ALA A 45 -0.38 9.95 1.75
CA ALA A 45 -0.08 10.85 2.86
C ALA A 45 1.24 11.60 2.72
N PHE A 46 2.15 11.13 1.86
CA PHE A 46 3.44 11.76 1.64
C PHE A 46 3.58 12.30 0.23
N ASN A 47 3.57 11.49 -0.84
CA ASN A 47 4.00 11.94 -2.17
C ASN A 47 2.98 12.82 -2.91
N GLU A 48 1.99 12.21 -3.57
CA GLU A 48 1.01 12.90 -4.42
C GLU A 48 -0.09 13.62 -3.62
N LEU A 49 -0.13 13.39 -2.31
CA LEU A 49 -1.17 13.87 -1.40
C LEU A 49 -2.55 13.49 -1.93
N ASN A 50 -2.98 12.25 -1.66
CA ASN A 50 -4.27 11.71 -2.10
C ASN A 50 -5.17 11.42 -0.87
N PRO A 51 -5.97 12.41 -0.42
CA PRO A 51 -6.88 12.27 0.71
C PRO A 51 -7.92 11.15 0.53
N GLU A 52 -8.35 10.90 -0.70
CA GLU A 52 -9.30 9.84 -1.04
C GLU A 52 -8.67 8.46 -0.81
N ALA A 53 -7.46 8.24 -1.34
CA ALA A 53 -6.71 6.99 -1.11
C ALA A 53 -6.38 6.79 0.38
N MET A 54 -6.09 7.88 1.13
CA MET A 54 -5.98 7.81 2.58
C MET A 54 -7.29 7.33 3.23
N ALA A 55 -8.43 7.92 2.87
CA ALA A 55 -9.72 7.52 3.44
C ALA A 55 -10.05 6.03 3.18
N GLU A 56 -9.58 5.48 2.07
CA GLU A 56 -9.72 4.06 1.75
C GLU A 56 -8.67 3.18 2.44
N THR A 57 -7.47 3.66 2.71
CA THR A 57 -6.39 2.84 3.30
C THR A 57 -6.47 2.74 4.81
N PHE A 58 -6.91 3.81 5.48
CA PHE A 58 -6.94 3.85 6.94
C PHE A 58 -8.32 3.49 7.49
N HIS A 59 -8.35 2.79 8.62
CA HIS A 59 -9.59 2.61 9.37
C HIS A 59 -10.03 3.96 9.98
N LYS A 60 -11.33 4.23 10.07
CA LYS A 60 -11.86 5.49 10.61
C LYS A 60 -11.37 5.82 12.04
N ASP A 61 -11.02 4.79 12.81
CA ASP A 61 -10.54 4.93 14.20
C ASP A 61 -9.00 4.97 14.29
N PHE A 62 -8.29 4.92 13.16
CA PHE A 62 -6.84 5.08 13.10
C PHE A 62 -6.39 6.37 13.79
N ALA A 63 -5.25 6.27 14.47
CA ALA A 63 -4.49 7.43 14.90
C ALA A 63 -2.99 7.16 14.85
N ILE A 64 -2.24 8.25 14.67
CA ILE A 64 -0.83 8.30 15.00
C ILE A 64 -0.71 8.58 16.50
N PHE A 65 0.09 7.76 17.18
CA PHE A 65 0.38 7.91 18.59
C PHE A 65 1.83 8.31 18.79
N SER A 66 2.06 9.31 19.65
CA SER A 66 3.40 9.73 20.06
C SER A 66 3.44 9.97 21.57
N ALA A 67 4.58 9.66 22.18
CA ALA A 67 4.81 9.93 23.59
C ALA A 67 5.16 11.41 23.81
N ASN A 68 4.64 11.99 24.88
CA ASN A 68 5.01 13.30 25.41
C ASN A 68 5.26 13.15 26.92
N GLY A 69 6.47 12.70 27.28
CA GLY A 69 6.72 12.21 28.64
C GLY A 69 5.89 10.95 28.92
N GLU A 70 5.11 10.97 29.99
CA GLU A 70 4.18 9.88 30.34
C GLU A 70 2.82 9.99 29.63
N GLU A 71 2.53 11.12 28.99
CA GLU A 71 1.29 11.33 28.26
C GLU A 71 1.38 10.78 26.82
N ILE A 72 0.23 10.40 26.27
CA ILE A 72 0.10 9.99 24.87
C ILE A 72 -0.63 11.07 24.08
N SER A 73 0.00 11.53 23.00
CA SER A 73 -0.67 12.32 21.97
C SER A 73 -1.35 11.39 20.98
N ARG A 74 -2.58 11.72 20.61
CA ARG A 74 -3.39 10.98 19.62
C ARG A 74 -3.73 11.91 18.47
N TYR A 75 -3.25 11.59 17.27
CA TYR A 75 -3.57 12.33 16.04
C TYR A 75 -4.47 11.49 15.12
N PRO A 76 -5.80 11.75 15.09
CA PRO A 76 -6.75 10.94 14.34
C PRO A 76 -6.59 11.05 12.83
N ILE A 77 -7.01 10.01 12.09
CA ILE A 77 -6.98 10.02 10.61
C ILE A 77 -7.73 11.20 9.99
N SER A 78 -8.87 11.61 10.58
CA SER A 78 -9.68 12.73 10.06
C SER A 78 -8.85 14.02 9.97
N ASN A 79 -8.06 14.29 11.01
CA ASN A 79 -7.23 15.49 11.08
C ASN A 79 -6.08 15.40 10.09
N TRP A 80 -5.51 14.21 9.92
CA TRP A 80 -4.45 14.00 8.93
C TRP A 80 -4.95 14.21 7.51
N ILE A 81 -6.08 13.59 7.14
CA ILE A 81 -6.72 13.77 5.84
C ILE A 81 -7.03 15.25 5.56
N GLU A 82 -7.56 15.97 6.55
CA GLU A 82 -7.82 17.41 6.40
C GLU A 82 -6.52 18.22 6.22
N GLY A 83 -5.47 17.87 6.95
CA GLY A 83 -4.14 18.43 6.76
C GLY A 83 -3.57 18.19 5.36
N THR A 84 -3.67 16.95 4.86
CA THR A 84 -3.26 16.56 3.50
C THR A 84 -4.03 17.37 2.44
N LYS A 85 -5.34 17.56 2.61
CA LYS A 85 -6.16 18.40 1.70
C LYS A 85 -5.64 19.84 1.64
N ARG A 86 -5.46 20.46 2.81
CA ARG A 86 -4.93 21.84 2.89
C ARG A 86 -3.53 21.96 2.29
N GLN A 87 -2.68 20.95 2.49
CA GLN A 87 -1.33 20.94 1.92
C GLN A 87 -1.37 20.81 0.40
N LYS A 88 -2.24 19.95 -0.14
CA LYS A 88 -2.41 19.79 -1.59
C LYS A 88 -2.94 21.05 -2.27
N GLU A 89 -3.81 21.79 -1.59
CA GLU A 89 -4.38 23.06 -2.08
C GLU A 89 -3.40 24.25 -1.96
N ASN A 90 -2.27 24.07 -1.27
CA ASN A 90 -1.27 25.12 -1.14
C ASN A 90 -0.63 25.40 -2.52
N PRO A 91 -0.62 26.65 -3.02
CA PRO A 91 -0.02 26.98 -4.31
C PRO A 91 1.49 26.71 -4.38
N ASP A 92 2.17 26.61 -3.24
CA ASP A 92 3.60 26.31 -3.16
C ASP A 92 3.88 24.80 -3.11
N PHE A 93 2.85 23.95 -3.12
CA PHE A 93 3.02 22.50 -3.16
C PHE A 93 3.47 22.04 -4.54
N ASP A 94 4.62 21.38 -4.58
CA ASP A 94 5.16 20.75 -5.78
C ASP A 94 5.36 19.25 -5.54
N PRO A 95 4.57 18.37 -6.18
CA PRO A 95 4.68 16.93 -6.01
C PRO A 95 6.03 16.38 -6.50
N GLU A 96 6.67 17.02 -7.49
CA GLU A 96 7.99 16.58 -7.98
C GLU A 96 9.08 16.78 -6.93
N ASN A 97 8.91 17.77 -6.04
CA ASN A 97 9.83 18.06 -4.95
C ASN A 97 9.44 17.40 -3.62
N ASN A 98 8.29 16.74 -3.57
CA ASN A 98 7.76 16.06 -2.39
C ASN A 98 7.83 14.53 -2.52
N VAL A 99 8.98 14.03 -2.98
CA VAL A 99 9.21 12.59 -3.16
C VAL A 99 9.77 11.98 -1.88
N TRP A 100 9.06 11.00 -1.35
CA TRP A 100 9.46 10.17 -0.23
C TRP A 100 9.71 8.74 -0.71
N GLU A 101 10.85 8.19 -0.30
CA GLU A 101 11.34 6.88 -0.67
C GLU A 101 11.07 5.89 0.47
N PRO A 102 10.13 4.95 0.29
CA PRO A 102 9.82 3.94 1.30
C PRO A 102 10.82 2.80 1.25
N LYS A 103 11.20 2.28 2.42
CA LYS A 103 11.92 1.01 2.55
C LYS A 103 11.26 0.14 3.62
N PHE A 104 10.58 -0.90 3.17
CA PHE A 104 9.99 -1.92 4.05
C PHE A 104 11.11 -2.75 4.69
N THR A 105 11.36 -2.56 5.99
CA THR A 105 12.35 -3.35 6.73
C THR A 105 11.76 -4.64 7.29
N ASN A 106 10.45 -4.64 7.58
CA ASN A 106 9.71 -5.82 7.99
C ASN A 106 8.24 -5.74 7.58
N VAL A 107 7.69 -6.84 7.10
CA VAL A 107 6.24 -7.03 6.89
C VAL A 107 5.89 -8.42 7.41
N SER A 108 5.05 -8.47 8.44
CA SER A 108 4.60 -9.73 9.04
C SER A 108 3.10 -9.80 9.01
N VAL A 109 2.56 -10.95 8.61
CA VAL A 109 1.13 -11.23 8.56
C VAL A 109 0.83 -12.50 9.35
N THR A 110 -0.15 -12.44 10.25
CA THR A 110 -0.67 -13.60 10.99
C THR A 110 -2.19 -13.56 10.96
N GLY A 111 -2.81 -14.44 10.15
CA GLY A 111 -4.26 -14.44 9.94
C GLY A 111 -4.74 -13.09 9.40
N ASN A 112 -5.59 -12.42 10.18
CA ASN A 112 -6.19 -11.12 9.81
C ASN A 112 -5.48 -9.91 10.44
N ALA A 113 -4.27 -10.10 10.99
CA ALA A 113 -3.46 -9.02 11.55
C ALA A 113 -2.12 -8.92 10.83
N ALA A 114 -1.63 -7.70 10.64
CA ALA A 114 -0.30 -7.47 10.10
C ALA A 114 0.42 -6.33 10.82
N SER A 115 1.74 -6.40 10.82
CA SER A 115 2.65 -5.37 11.32
C SER A 115 3.66 -5.03 10.24
N VAL A 116 3.90 -3.74 10.05
CA VAL A 116 4.90 -3.23 9.11
C VAL A 116 5.84 -2.29 9.82
N GLU A 117 7.13 -2.49 9.57
CA GLU A 117 8.17 -1.50 9.87
C GLU A 117 8.62 -0.89 8.54
N LEU A 118 8.54 0.43 8.46
CA LEU A 118 8.76 1.20 7.25
C LEU A 118 9.71 2.35 7.55
N GLU A 119 10.84 2.40 6.86
CA GLU A 119 11.65 3.60 6.80
C GLU A 119 11.10 4.52 5.71
N LEU A 120 11.00 5.82 6.01
CA LEU A 120 10.70 6.87 5.04
C LEU A 120 11.90 7.78 4.89
N HIS A 121 12.41 7.86 3.67
CA HIS A 121 13.51 8.74 3.31
C HIS A 121 13.01 9.91 2.47
N HIS A 122 13.55 11.09 2.67
CA HIS A 122 13.25 12.27 1.86
C HIS A 122 14.56 12.98 1.52
N LYS A 123 14.79 13.25 0.24
CA LYS A 123 16.03 13.87 -0.27
C LYS A 123 17.29 13.15 0.22
N GLY A 124 17.25 11.81 0.21
CA GLY A 124 18.34 10.94 0.64
C GLY A 124 18.58 10.88 2.15
N GLN A 125 17.73 11.51 2.97
CA GLN A 125 17.81 11.45 4.43
C GLN A 125 16.77 10.50 4.98
N HIS A 126 17.16 9.62 5.91
CA HIS A 126 16.23 8.81 6.70
C HIS A 126 15.49 9.73 7.66
N VAL A 127 14.19 9.97 7.45
CA VAL A 127 13.44 10.94 8.27
C VAL A 127 12.59 10.23 9.31
N PHE A 128 11.94 9.13 8.95
CA PHE A 128 11.08 8.38 9.87
C PHE A 128 11.34 6.88 9.82
N THR A 129 11.25 6.23 10.98
CA THR A 129 10.92 4.80 11.07
C THR A 129 9.53 4.67 11.68
N ASP A 130 8.61 4.13 10.89
CA ASP A 130 7.21 3.99 11.23
C ASP A 130 6.85 2.53 11.51
N TYR A 131 6.09 2.31 12.57
CA TYR A 131 5.52 1.02 12.91
C TYR A 131 4.00 1.08 12.69
N LEU A 132 3.53 0.39 11.65
CA LEU A 132 2.14 0.38 11.23
C LEU A 132 1.51 -0.95 11.64
N SER A 133 0.36 -0.89 12.30
CA SER A 133 -0.48 -2.06 12.55
C SER A 133 -1.69 -2.05 11.63
N LEU A 134 -2.03 -3.21 11.08
CA LEU A 134 -3.13 -3.40 10.15
C LEU A 134 -4.05 -4.54 10.57
N LEU A 135 -5.33 -4.41 10.21
CA LEU A 135 -6.32 -5.47 10.32
C LEU A 135 -6.98 -5.72 8.96
N LYS A 136 -7.30 -6.98 8.69
CA LYS A 136 -8.07 -7.39 7.50
C LYS A 136 -9.56 -7.42 7.84
N PHE A 137 -10.32 -6.58 7.16
CA PHE A 137 -11.78 -6.56 7.21
C PHE A 137 -12.35 -7.25 5.97
N GLU A 138 -13.66 -7.45 5.92
CA GLU A 138 -14.34 -7.96 4.70
C GLU A 138 -14.09 -7.05 3.49
N SER A 139 -13.92 -5.76 3.72
CA SER A 139 -13.57 -4.76 2.70
C SER A 139 -12.08 -4.72 2.34
N GLY A 140 -11.25 -5.61 2.90
CA GLY A 140 -9.79 -5.63 2.71
C GLY A 140 -8.99 -5.09 3.90
N TRP A 141 -7.68 -4.99 3.72
CA TRP A 141 -6.74 -4.50 4.74
C TRP A 141 -6.94 -3.01 5.02
N LYS A 142 -6.82 -2.63 6.29
CA LYS A 142 -6.80 -1.22 6.72
C LYS A 142 -5.70 -1.00 7.75
N VAL A 143 -5.04 0.15 7.69
CA VAL A 143 -4.11 0.59 8.73
C VAL A 143 -4.92 1.10 9.93
N VAL A 144 -4.62 0.60 11.14
CA VAL A 144 -5.40 0.87 12.36
C VAL A 144 -4.63 1.62 13.44
N ALA A 145 -3.30 1.59 13.43
CA ALA A 145 -2.48 2.39 14.35
C ALA A 145 -1.09 2.66 13.75
N LYS A 146 -0.48 3.78 14.16
CA LYS A 146 0.91 4.12 13.88
C LYS A 146 1.60 4.62 15.15
N VAL A 147 2.82 4.14 15.40
CA VAL A 147 3.83 4.85 16.21
C VAL A 147 5.06 5.06 15.35
N TYR A 148 5.93 6.01 15.72
CA TYR A 148 7.09 6.34 14.90
C TYR A 148 8.26 6.88 15.71
N HIS A 149 9.44 6.78 15.11
CA HIS A 149 10.61 7.57 15.47
C HIS A 149 10.91 8.56 14.35
N ARG A 150 11.19 9.82 14.70
CA ARG A 150 11.71 10.83 13.78
C ARG A 150 13.20 10.97 13.98
N HIS A 151 13.97 10.70 12.93
CA HIS A 151 15.41 10.85 12.90
C HIS A 151 15.79 12.33 12.75
N GLN A 152 16.97 12.70 13.27
CA GLN A 152 17.51 14.07 13.26
C GLN A 152 18.41 14.32 12.07
#